data_AF-A0A2T6KCL2-F1
#
_entry.id   AF-A0A2T6KCL2-F1
#
_cell.length_a   1.000
_cell.length_b   1.000
_cell.length_c   1.000
_cell.angle_alpha   90.00
_cell.angle_beta   90.00
_cell.angle_gamma   90.00
#
_symmetry.space_group_name_H-M   'P 1'
#
loop_
_entity.id
_entity.type
_entity.pdbx_description
1 polymer ?
#
loop_
_entity_poly.entity_id
_entity_poly.type
_entity_poly.pdbx_seq_one_letter_code
_entity_poly.pdbx_strand_id
1 'polypeptide(L)'
;MAILNIKDTEHKAKCAFKFDKWADEKYNDEDKKGNKAGGFMNIYNNLLEFETKYLVAFWDCALAYLGKGKPSLSEIEDAIEERIEEDGDTEKLIKEAFNELTDSGFFKMKAKKYWKNLEILKDTGKDDEEKAENLKMYNMIQESRNAMKE
;
A
#
# COMPACT_ATOMS: atom_id res chain seq x y z
N MET A 1 -4.55 10.60 7.65
CA MET A 1 -3.18 10.59 8.19
C MET A 1 -3.04 9.32 8.99
N ALA A 2 -2.11 8.44 8.64
CA ALA A 2 -1.93 7.16 9.33
C ALA A 2 -1.14 7.34 10.64
N ILE A 3 -1.67 6.78 11.73
CA ILE A 3 -1.09 6.85 13.08
C ILE A 3 -1.09 5.47 13.72
N LEU A 4 0.04 5.09 14.35
CA LEU A 4 0.19 3.85 15.11
C LEU A 4 0.83 4.15 16.45
N ASN A 5 0.24 3.64 17.53
CA ASN A 5 0.82 3.74 18.87
C ASN A 5 1.73 2.53 19.10
N ILE A 6 2.99 2.78 19.46
CA ILE A 6 3.97 1.73 19.72
C ILE A 6 4.63 2.05 21.07
N LYS A 7 4.48 1.17 22.07
CA LYS A 7 5.06 1.36 23.42
C LYS A 7 4.78 2.76 23.98
N ASP A 8 3.50 3.11 24.03
CA ASP A 8 2.99 4.41 24.52
C ASP A 8 3.45 5.63 23.72
N THR A 9 4.07 5.44 22.56
CA THR A 9 4.51 6.52 21.67
C THR A 9 3.65 6.57 20.41
N GLU A 10 3.04 7.73 20.14
CA GLU A 10 2.32 7.98 18.89
C GLU A 10 3.32 8.16 17.74
N HIS A 11 3.27 7.29 16.75
CA HIS A 11 4.06 7.38 15.53
C HIS A 11 3.21 7.79 14.33
N LYS A 12 3.69 8.79 13.60
CA LYS A 12 3.06 9.28 12.36
C LYS A 12 3.78 8.71 11.15
N ALA A 13 3.01 8.17 10.22
CA ALA A 13 3.57 7.69 8.97
C ALA A 13 4.21 8.84 8.17
N LYS A 14 5.35 8.58 7.51
CA LYS A 14 5.99 9.54 6.61
C LYS A 14 6.40 8.90 5.28
N CYS A 15 5.57 9.13 4.27
CA CYS A 15 5.76 8.61 2.91
C CYS A 15 6.61 9.58 2.05
N ALA A 16 7.95 9.50 2.16
CA ALA A 16 8.91 10.34 1.43
C ALA A 16 10.13 9.54 0.93
N PHE A 17 11.23 10.19 0.56
CA PHE A 17 12.45 9.53 0.03
C PHE A 17 12.94 8.33 0.85
N LYS A 18 12.89 8.41 2.19
CA LYS A 18 13.29 7.30 3.07
C LYS A 18 12.35 6.11 2.95
N PHE A 19 11.05 6.34 2.81
CA PHE A 19 10.07 5.29 2.53
C PHE A 19 10.43 4.59 1.23
N ASP A 20 10.58 5.34 0.13
CA ASP A 20 10.76 4.78 -1.22
C ASP A 20 12.02 3.91 -1.28
N LYS A 21 13.14 4.43 -0.77
CA LYS A 21 14.40 3.68 -0.68
C LYS A 21 14.25 2.39 0.11
N TRP A 22 13.59 2.46 1.27
CA TRP A 22 13.43 1.31 2.16
C TRP A 22 12.50 0.25 1.56
N ALA A 23 11.44 0.70 0.90
CA ALA A 23 10.52 -0.14 0.15
C ALA A 23 11.26 -0.89 -0.96
N ASP A 24 12.06 -0.18 -1.77
CA ASP A 24 12.83 -0.80 -2.86
C ASP A 24 13.90 -1.78 -2.35
N GLU A 25 14.50 -1.54 -1.19
CA GLU A 25 15.52 -2.41 -0.59
C GLU A 25 14.94 -3.69 0.01
N LYS A 26 13.76 -3.62 0.64
CA LYS A 26 13.22 -4.73 1.44
C LYS A 26 11.97 -5.40 0.90
N TYR A 27 11.16 -4.68 0.13
CA TYR A 27 9.81 -5.10 -0.24
C TYR A 27 9.60 -5.03 -1.77
N ASN A 28 10.69 -5.11 -2.53
CA ASN A 28 10.66 -5.14 -3.99
C ASN A 28 10.73 -6.57 -4.51
N ASP A 29 9.67 -7.33 -4.20
CA ASP A 29 9.56 -8.73 -4.55
C ASP A 29 9.50 -8.90 -6.07
N GLU A 30 10.06 -10.02 -6.54
CA GLU A 30 9.97 -10.41 -7.94
C GLU A 30 8.65 -11.11 -8.19
N ASP A 31 8.00 -10.78 -9.31
CA ASP A 31 6.89 -11.58 -9.81
C ASP A 31 7.37 -12.97 -10.27
N LYS A 32 6.43 -13.85 -10.65
CA LYS A 32 6.74 -15.21 -11.14
C LYS A 32 7.65 -15.23 -12.38
N LYS A 33 7.89 -14.09 -13.03
CA LYS A 33 8.74 -13.91 -14.22
C LYS A 33 10.04 -13.18 -13.90
N GLY A 34 10.34 -12.88 -12.63
CA GLY A 34 11.54 -12.17 -12.21
C GLY A 34 11.46 -10.64 -12.34
N ASN A 35 10.29 -10.07 -12.65
CA ASN A 35 10.14 -8.61 -12.79
C ASN A 35 9.91 -7.95 -11.44
N LYS A 36 10.49 -6.77 -11.26
CA LYS A 36 10.32 -5.91 -10.09
C LYS A 36 9.45 -4.71 -10.42
N ALA A 37 8.31 -4.58 -9.75
CA ALA A 37 7.41 -3.43 -9.91
C ALA A 37 7.89 -2.19 -9.12
N GLY A 38 8.89 -2.35 -8.25
CA GLY A 38 9.32 -1.36 -7.27
C GLY A 38 8.58 -1.54 -5.95
N GLY A 39 9.27 -1.36 -4.83
CA GLY A 39 8.76 -1.65 -3.50
C GLY A 39 7.52 -0.82 -3.13
N PHE A 40 7.48 0.46 -3.54
CA PHE A 40 6.27 1.26 -3.40
C PHE A 40 5.06 0.60 -4.07
N MET A 41 5.20 0.15 -5.34
CA MET A 41 4.06 -0.42 -6.07
C MET A 41 3.64 -1.76 -5.47
N ASN A 42 4.60 -2.55 -4.96
CA ASN A 42 4.30 -3.79 -4.27
C ASN A 42 3.45 -3.53 -3.02
N ILE A 43 3.89 -2.65 -2.12
CA ILE A 43 3.12 -2.29 -0.92
C ILE A 43 1.76 -1.70 -1.29
N TYR A 44 1.74 -0.75 -2.24
CA TYR A 44 0.53 -0.04 -2.64
C TYR A 44 -0.55 -0.99 -3.20
N ASN A 45 -0.17 -1.93 -4.08
CA ASN A 45 -1.12 -2.87 -4.69
C ASN A 45 -1.62 -3.91 -3.67
N ASN A 46 -0.75 -4.43 -2.81
CA ASN A 46 -1.17 -5.41 -1.82
C ASN A 46 -2.09 -4.77 -0.75
N LEU A 47 -1.84 -3.52 -0.35
CA LEU A 47 -2.79 -2.79 0.50
C LEU A 47 -4.15 -2.62 -0.20
N LEU A 48 -4.16 -2.28 -1.49
CA LEU A 48 -5.38 -2.16 -2.30
C LEU A 48 -6.19 -3.47 -2.34
N GLU A 49 -5.52 -4.61 -2.28
CA GLU A 49 -6.11 -5.96 -2.22
C GLU A 49 -6.46 -6.41 -0.79
N PHE A 50 -6.34 -5.52 0.20
CA PHE A 50 -6.57 -5.80 1.62
C PHE A 50 -5.65 -6.90 2.21
N GLU A 51 -4.45 -7.07 1.65
CA GLU A 51 -3.46 -8.02 2.16
C GLU A 51 -2.83 -7.49 3.46
N THR A 52 -3.42 -7.86 4.61
CA THR A 52 -3.06 -7.38 5.95
C THR A 52 -1.56 -7.44 6.26
N LYS A 53 -0.84 -8.46 5.77
CA LYS A 53 0.62 -8.59 5.98
C LYS A 53 1.43 -7.39 5.48
N TYR A 54 0.91 -6.63 4.51
CA TYR A 54 1.59 -5.45 3.97
C TYR A 54 1.39 -4.18 4.82
N LEU A 55 0.58 -4.23 5.88
CA LEU A 55 0.56 -3.18 6.92
C LEU A 55 1.93 -3.05 7.60
N VAL A 56 2.56 -4.18 7.91
CA VAL A 56 3.91 -4.22 8.51
C VAL A 56 4.92 -3.61 7.55
N ALA A 57 4.87 -3.97 6.27
CA ALA A 57 5.75 -3.40 5.25
C ALA A 57 5.55 -1.88 5.09
N PHE A 58 4.30 -1.42 5.10
CA PHE A 58 3.98 0.01 5.10
C PHE A 58 4.59 0.72 6.31
N TRP A 59 4.37 0.23 7.53
CA TRP A 59 4.87 0.87 8.75
C TRP A 59 6.39 0.79 8.88
N ASP A 60 7.04 -0.32 8.48
CA ASP A 60 8.51 -0.42 8.42
C ASP A 60 9.10 0.67 7.52
N CYS A 61 8.47 0.94 6.38
CA CYS A 61 8.91 1.98 5.45
C CYS A 61 8.53 3.39 5.94
N ALA A 62 7.32 3.57 6.47
CA ALA A 62 6.79 4.85 6.92
C ALA A 62 7.53 5.41 8.15
N LEU A 63 8.12 4.53 8.97
CA LEU A 63 8.94 4.90 10.12
C LEU A 63 10.45 4.93 9.84
N ALA A 64 10.88 4.60 8.61
CA ALA A 64 12.29 4.56 8.23
C ALA A 64 13.03 5.91 8.42
N TYR A 65 12.30 7.03 8.46
CA TYR A 65 12.88 8.35 8.72
C TYR A 65 13.43 8.51 10.14
N LEU A 66 13.01 7.68 11.11
CA LEU A 66 13.46 7.72 12.50
C LEU A 66 14.88 7.17 12.68
N GLY A 67 15.41 6.46 11.67
CA GLY A 67 16.77 5.91 11.72
C GLY A 67 16.96 4.99 12.92
N LYS A 68 17.84 5.37 13.85
CA LYS A 68 18.13 4.59 15.07
C LYS A 68 16.97 4.53 16.06
N GLY A 69 16.03 5.48 16.00
CA GLY A 69 14.84 5.51 16.86
C GLY A 69 13.63 4.81 16.23
N LYS A 70 13.83 4.09 15.12
CA LYS A 70 12.78 3.34 14.46
C LYS A 70 12.45 2.09 15.30
N PRO A 71 11.16 1.82 15.58
CA PRO A 71 10.72 0.56 16.15
C PRO A 71 11.16 -0.65 15.30
N SER A 72 11.44 -1.76 15.96
CA SER A 72 11.69 -3.05 15.33
C SER A 72 10.43 -3.60 14.66
N LEU A 73 10.60 -4.59 13.78
CA LEU A 73 9.47 -5.22 13.09
C LEU A 73 8.49 -5.87 14.08
N SER A 74 8.99 -6.58 15.09
CA SER A 74 8.15 -7.19 16.13
C SER A 74 7.34 -6.13 16.88
N GLU A 75 7.94 -4.99 17.23
CA GLU A 75 7.19 -3.90 17.88
C GLU A 75 6.10 -3.29 16.99
N ILE A 76 6.34 -3.27 15.67
CA ILE A 76 5.35 -2.81 14.68
C ILE A 76 4.22 -3.84 14.54
N GLU A 77 4.56 -5.13 14.47
CA GLU A 77 3.61 -6.25 14.41
C GLU A 77 2.69 -6.26 15.63
N ASP A 78 3.27 -6.23 16.83
CA ASP A 78 2.53 -6.21 18.09
C ASP A 78 1.55 -5.01 18.15
N ALA A 79 2.00 -3.82 17.74
CA ALA A 79 1.17 -2.62 17.72
C ALA A 79 0.06 -2.67 16.66
N ILE A 80 0.30 -3.30 15.51
CA ILE A 80 -0.72 -3.51 14.48
C ILE A 80 -1.77 -4.50 15.00
N GLU A 81 -1.36 -5.59 15.64
CA GLU A 81 -2.26 -6.58 16.23
C GLU A 81 -3.14 -5.95 17.32
N GLU A 82 -2.54 -5.22 18.26
CA GLU A 82 -3.28 -4.48 19.31
C GLU A 82 -4.31 -3.54 18.69
N ARG A 83 -3.92 -2.79 17.65
CA ARG A 83 -4.84 -1.86 16.99
C ARG A 83 -5.97 -2.57 16.24
N ILE A 84 -5.72 -3.74 15.66
CA ILE A 84 -6.75 -4.57 15.01
C ILE A 84 -7.73 -5.11 16.06
N GLU A 85 -7.26 -5.52 17.23
CA GLU A 85 -8.13 -5.95 18.34
C GLU A 85 -9.01 -4.81 18.84
N GLU A 86 -8.47 -3.58 18.94
CA GLU A 86 -9.21 -2.38 19.33
C GLU A 86 -10.25 -1.95 18.29
N ASP A 87 -9.87 -1.90 17.01
CA ASP A 87 -10.74 -1.47 15.91
C ASP A 87 -11.75 -2.58 15.52
N GLY A 88 -11.48 -3.84 15.87
CA GLY A 88 -12.31 -5.03 15.61
C GLY A 88 -12.10 -5.67 14.22
N ASP A 89 -11.36 -5.00 13.34
CA ASP A 89 -10.94 -5.47 12.02
C ASP A 89 -9.70 -4.72 11.52
N THR A 90 -9.28 -4.99 10.27
CA THR A 90 -8.11 -4.36 9.64
C THR A 90 -8.46 -3.19 8.73
N GLU A 91 -9.75 -2.94 8.48
CA GLU A 91 -10.24 -2.10 7.39
C GLU A 91 -9.73 -0.66 7.55
N LYS A 92 -9.95 -0.08 8.73
CA LYS A 92 -9.54 1.29 9.04
C LYS A 92 -8.02 1.48 8.91
N LEU A 93 -7.24 0.54 9.43
CA LEU A 93 -5.78 0.62 9.42
C LEU A 93 -5.22 0.54 7.99
N ILE A 94 -5.79 -0.34 7.15
CA ILE A 94 -5.43 -0.46 5.73
C ILE A 94 -5.81 0.82 4.96
N LYS A 95 -7.01 1.36 5.17
CA LYS A 95 -7.46 2.60 4.53
C LYS A 95 -6.57 3.78 4.88
N GLU A 96 -6.23 3.94 6.16
CA GLU A 96 -5.32 4.99 6.61
C GLU A 96 -3.95 4.89 5.92
N ALA A 97 -3.36 3.70 5.87
CA ALA A 97 -2.07 3.45 5.22
C ALA A 97 -2.12 3.73 3.71
N PHE A 98 -3.15 3.22 3.03
CA PHE A 98 -3.35 3.40 1.59
C PHE A 98 -3.56 4.86 1.21
N ASN A 99 -4.36 5.60 1.99
CA ASN A 99 -4.61 7.02 1.74
C ASN A 99 -3.36 7.86 2.02
N GLU A 100 -2.55 7.52 3.03
CA GLU A 100 -1.27 8.19 3.26
C GLU A 100 -0.30 8.05 2.06
N LEU A 101 -0.26 6.87 1.42
CA LEU A 101 0.51 6.67 0.19
C LEU A 101 -0.08 7.45 -0.99
N THR A 102 -1.41 7.45 -1.13
CA THR A 102 -2.11 8.08 -2.24
C THR A 102 -2.00 9.61 -2.20
N ASP A 103 -2.12 10.21 -1.02
CA ASP A 103 -2.18 11.65 -0.83
C ASP A 103 -0.81 12.28 -0.57
N SER A 104 0.20 11.46 -0.30
CA SER A 104 1.59 11.92 -0.17
C SER A 104 1.99 12.74 -1.39
N GLY A 105 2.51 13.95 -1.14
CA GLY A 105 3.10 14.80 -2.18
C GLY A 105 4.21 14.11 -2.97
N PHE A 106 4.82 13.06 -2.40
CA PHE A 106 5.89 12.27 -3.00
C PHE A 106 5.35 11.23 -4.00
N PHE A 107 4.28 10.53 -3.65
CA PHE A 107 3.79 9.37 -4.40
C PHE A 107 2.51 9.63 -5.20
N LYS A 108 1.77 10.71 -4.93
CA LYS A 108 0.50 11.01 -5.61
C LYS A 108 0.57 10.97 -7.15
N MET A 109 1.69 11.40 -7.72
CA MET A 109 1.89 11.38 -9.17
C MET A 109 2.11 9.95 -9.70
N LYS A 110 2.78 9.10 -8.93
CA LYS A 110 3.00 7.68 -9.25
C LYS A 110 1.68 6.92 -9.15
N ALA A 111 0.91 7.13 -8.08
CA ALA A 111 -0.44 6.59 -7.92
C ALA A 111 -1.37 7.05 -9.06
N LYS A 112 -1.37 8.35 -9.41
CA LYS A 112 -2.16 8.88 -10.53
C LYS A 112 -1.79 8.22 -11.86
N LYS A 113 -0.50 8.03 -12.13
CA LYS A 113 -0.03 7.34 -13.35
C LYS A 113 -0.48 5.88 -13.38
N TYR A 114 -0.40 5.16 -12.25
CA TYR A 114 -0.89 3.79 -12.13
C TYR A 114 -2.38 3.69 -12.50
N TRP A 115 -3.23 4.53 -11.91
CA TRP A 115 -4.66 4.53 -12.21
C TRP A 115 -4.97 4.89 -13.67
N LYS A 116 -4.23 5.84 -14.26
CA LYS A 116 -4.39 6.17 -15.68
C LYS A 116 -4.04 4.98 -16.59
N ASN A 117 -3.00 4.23 -16.25
CA ASN A 117 -2.61 3.05 -17.02
C ASN A 117 -3.69 1.96 -16.94
N LEU A 118 -4.26 1.72 -15.76
CA LEU A 118 -5.39 0.79 -15.59
C LEU A 118 -6.62 1.22 -16.40
N GLU A 119 -6.92 2.52 -16.42
CA GLU A 119 -8.03 3.05 -17.21
C GLU A 119 -7.84 2.82 -18.71
N ILE A 120 -6.62 2.92 -19.22
CA ILE A 120 -6.32 2.61 -20.63
C ILE A 120 -6.51 1.11 -20.90
N LEU A 121 -6.08 0.23 -19.99
CA LEU A 121 -6.12 -1.22 -20.17
C LEU A 121 -7.54 -1.77 -20.36
N LYS A 122 -8.56 -1.13 -19.76
CA LYS A 122 -9.95 -1.58 -19.83
C LYS A 122 -10.49 -1.67 -21.28
N ASP A 123 -9.93 -0.86 -22.19
CA ASP A 123 -10.35 -0.77 -23.59
C ASP A 123 -9.39 -1.52 -24.54
N THR A 124 -8.41 -2.24 -23.98
CA THR A 124 -7.43 -3.03 -24.74
C THR A 124 -7.83 -4.51 -24.82
N GLY A 125 -7.34 -5.20 -25.85
CA GLY A 125 -7.63 -6.61 -26.11
C GLY A 125 -7.68 -6.86 -27.62
N LYS A 126 -7.24 -8.04 -28.06
CA LYS A 126 -7.19 -8.42 -29.48
C LYS A 126 -8.56 -8.76 -30.04
N ASP A 127 -9.45 -9.25 -29.19
CA ASP A 127 -10.83 -9.60 -29.49
C ASP A 127 -11.78 -9.08 -28.40
N ASP A 128 -13.08 -9.33 -28.55
CA ASP A 128 -14.10 -8.85 -27.64
C ASP A 128 -14.11 -9.61 -26.30
N GLU A 129 -13.58 -10.83 -26.26
CA GLU A 129 -13.46 -11.62 -25.03
C GLU A 129 -12.35 -11.05 -24.14
N GLU A 130 -11.15 -10.84 -24.69
CA GLU A 130 -10.03 -10.21 -23.97
C GLU A 130 -10.40 -8.81 -23.46
N LYS A 131 -11.15 -8.02 -24.24
CA LYS A 131 -11.65 -6.70 -23.80
C LYS A 131 -12.64 -6.81 -22.64
N ALA A 132 -13.56 -7.78 -22.69
CA ALA A 132 -14.53 -7.99 -21.61
C ALA A 132 -13.83 -8.42 -20.31
N GLU A 133 -12.81 -9.27 -20.39
CA GLU A 133 -11.99 -9.67 -19.24
C GLU A 133 -11.23 -8.47 -18.65
N ASN A 134 -10.59 -7.66 -19.48
CA ASN A 134 -9.87 -6.46 -19.05
C ASN A 134 -10.80 -5.44 -18.39
N LEU A 135 -12.00 -5.23 -18.95
CA LEU A 135 -13.02 -4.36 -18.37
C LEU A 135 -13.49 -4.90 -17.01
N LYS A 136 -13.72 -6.21 -16.88
CA LYS A 136 -14.09 -6.85 -15.62
C LYS A 136 -13.01 -6.65 -14.56
N MET A 137 -11.75 -6.89 -14.91
CA MET A 137 -10.62 -6.68 -14.00
C MET A 137 -10.50 -5.21 -13.57
N TYR A 138 -10.64 -4.27 -14.51
CA TYR A 138 -10.65 -2.84 -14.21
C TYR A 138 -11.76 -2.47 -13.21
N ASN A 139 -12.99 -2.97 -13.41
CA ASN A 139 -14.11 -2.70 -12.51
C ASN A 139 -13.85 -3.25 -11.11
N MET A 140 -13.34 -4.48 -10.98
CA MET A 140 -12.98 -5.07 -9.68
C MET A 140 -11.94 -4.20 -8.93
N ILE A 141 -10.91 -3.73 -9.62
CA ILE A 141 -9.89 -2.87 -8.99
C ILE A 141 -10.49 -1.48 -8.64
N GLN A 142 -11.39 -0.93 -9.45
CA GLN A 142 -12.09 0.33 -9.12
C GLN A 142 -12.97 0.17 -7.87
N GLU A 143 -13.64 -0.96 -7.72
CA GLU A 143 -14.43 -1.26 -6.51
C GLU A 143 -13.53 -1.28 -5.27
N SER A 144 -12.41 -2.00 -5.29
CA SER A 144 -11.43 -1.97 -4.19
C SER A 144 -10.93 -0.55 -3.89
N ARG A 145 -10.65 0.24 -4.93
CA ARG A 145 -10.21 1.64 -4.77
C ARG A 145 -11.29 2.50 -4.12
N ASN A 146 -12.55 2.30 -4.48
CA ASN A 146 -13.66 3.07 -3.92
C ASN A 146 -13.89 2.68 -2.46
N ALA A 147 -13.81 1.39 -2.14
CA ALA A 147 -13.85 0.90 -0.76
C ALA A 147 -12.77 1.58 0.09
N MET A 148 -11.57 1.86 -0.44
CA MET A 148 -10.50 2.56 0.29
C MET A 148 -10.79 4.03 0.65
N LYS A 149 -11.77 4.66 0.01
CA LYS A 149 -12.14 6.07 0.20
C LYS A 149 -13.37 6.27 1.08
N GLU A 150 -14.18 5.21 1.23
CA GLU A 150 -15.36 5.18 2.10
C GLU A 150 -14.96 5.11 3.57
#